data_AF-A0A558HCZ4-F1
#
_entry.id   AF-A0A558HCZ4-F1
#
_cell.length_a   1.000
_cell.length_b   1.000
_cell.length_c   1.000
_cell.angle_alpha   90.00
_cell.angle_beta   90.00
_cell.angle_gamma   90.00
#
_symmetry.space_group_name_H-M   'P 1'
#
loop_
_entity.id
_entity.type
_entity.pdbx_description
1 polymer ?
#
loop_
_entity_poly.entity_id
_entity_poly.type
_entity_poly.pdbx_seq_one_letter_code
_entity_poly.pdbx_strand_id
1 'polypeptide(L)'
;MAATSLDLRDLEGVADAYRLAPKAAAKAAQLALNSAARRARTMGSAAIRQQVALSAGYVNDNLKVRGFATSTDLSTRIAANPR
;
A
#
# COMPACT_ATOMS: atom_id res chain seq x y z
N MET A 1 -5.93 2.41 16.59
CA MET A 1 -5.13 2.12 15.39
C MET A 1 -4.16 1.01 15.77
N ALA A 2 -4.16 -0.13 15.07
CA ALA A 2 -3.17 -1.17 15.34
C ALA A 2 -1.79 -0.61 14.95
N ALA A 3 -0.90 -0.47 15.92
CA ALA A 3 0.49 -0.16 15.65
C ALA A 3 1.08 -1.37 14.91
N THR A 4 1.49 -1.17 13.65
CA THR A 4 2.26 -2.19 12.94
C THR A 4 3.64 -2.21 13.58
N SER A 5 3.90 -3.13 14.52
CA SER A 5 5.26 -3.37 14.99
C SER A 5 6.00 -4.10 13.87
N LEU A 6 6.93 -3.42 13.21
CA LEU A 6 7.94 -4.08 12.39
C LEU A 6 9.02 -4.59 13.34
N ASP A 7 9.07 -5.91 13.57
CA ASP A 7 10.18 -6.54 14.30
C ASP A 7 11.28 -6.96 13.30
N LEU A 8 12.53 -7.02 13.77
CA LEU A 8 13.67 -7.59 13.04
C LEU A 8 13.36 -9.01 12.55
N ARG A 9 12.64 -9.79 13.36
CA ARG A 9 12.21 -11.16 13.02
C ARG A 9 11.31 -11.22 11.80
N ASP A 10 10.48 -10.21 11.57
CA ASP A 10 9.62 -10.15 10.38
C ASP A 10 10.45 -9.91 9.13
N LEU A 11 11.49 -9.07 9.23
CA LEU A 11 12.41 -8.80 8.12
C LEU A 11 13.28 -10.03 7.79
N GLU A 12 13.74 -10.75 8.81
CA GLU A 12 14.45 -12.02 8.64
C GLU A 12 13.56 -13.06 7.95
N GLY A 13 12.29 -13.20 8.37
CA GLY A 13 11.34 -14.11 7.73
C GLY A 13 11.09 -13.78 6.24
N VAL A 14 11.06 -12.49 5.89
CA VAL A 14 10.99 -12.06 4.49
C VAL A 14 12.26 -12.44 3.73
N ALA A 15 13.44 -12.15 4.27
CA ALA A 15 14.72 -12.50 3.64
C ALA A 15 14.83 -14.01 3.39
N ASP A 16 14.39 -14.82 4.35
CA ASP A 16 14.38 -16.27 4.26
C ASP A 16 13.42 -16.77 3.18
N ALA A 17 12.23 -16.17 3.09
CA ALA A 17 11.29 -16.48 2.01
C ALA A 17 11.88 -16.17 0.62
N TYR A 18 12.60 -15.05 0.47
CA TYR A 18 13.29 -14.71 -0.79
C TYR A 18 14.42 -15.67 -1.13
N ARG A 19 15.13 -16.18 -0.11
CA ARG A 19 16.20 -17.16 -0.28
C ARG A 19 15.68 -18.55 -0.65
N LEU A 20 14.59 -19.00 -0.02
CA LEU A 20 14.03 -20.35 -0.21
C LEU A 20 13.14 -20.46 -1.44
N ALA A 21 12.33 -19.42 -1.72
CA ALA A 21 11.31 -19.45 -2.77
C ALA A 21 11.15 -18.08 -3.43
N PRO A 22 12.15 -17.59 -4.18
CA PRO A 22 12.22 -16.21 -4.66
C PRO A 22 10.99 -15.77 -5.48
N LYS A 23 10.47 -16.64 -6.36
CA LYS A 23 9.29 -16.32 -7.19
C LYS A 23 8.01 -16.20 -6.34
N ALA A 24 7.83 -17.10 -5.37
CA ALA A 24 6.67 -17.09 -4.49
C ALA A 24 6.72 -15.91 -3.52
N ALA A 25 7.90 -15.63 -2.96
CA ALA A 25 8.15 -14.49 -2.09
C ALA A 25 7.91 -13.15 -2.80
N ALA A 26 8.45 -12.98 -4.01
CA ALA A 26 8.19 -11.79 -4.83
C ALA A 26 6.69 -11.62 -5.12
N LYS A 27 5.98 -12.72 -5.43
CA LYS A 27 4.53 -12.66 -5.67
C LYS A 27 3.75 -12.29 -4.40
N ALA A 28 4.11 -12.87 -3.26
CA ALA A 28 3.49 -12.55 -1.98
C ALA A 28 3.71 -11.08 -1.60
N ALA A 29 4.95 -10.58 -1.75
CA ALA A 29 5.28 -9.18 -1.51
C ALA A 29 4.49 -8.23 -2.44
N GLN A 30 4.41 -8.58 -3.74
CA GLN A 30 3.60 -7.83 -4.71
C GLN A 30 2.14 -7.70 -4.26
N LEU A 31 1.52 -8.81 -3.85
CA LEU A 31 0.13 -8.84 -3.40
C LEU A 31 -0.06 -8.06 -2.10
N ALA A 32 0.85 -8.22 -1.14
CA ALA A 32 0.83 -7.53 0.14
C ALA A 32 0.89 -6.01 -0.04
N LEU A 33 1.84 -5.52 -0.84
CA LEU A 33 2.00 -4.09 -1.12
C LEU A 33 0.78 -3.50 -1.83
N ASN A 34 0.26 -4.20 -2.84
CA ASN A 34 -0.93 -3.74 -3.57
C ASN A 34 -2.18 -3.71 -2.68
N SER A 35 -2.34 -4.68 -1.78
CA SER A 35 -3.41 -4.69 -0.79
C SER A 35 -3.27 -3.54 0.21
N ALA A 36 -2.06 -3.34 0.74
CA ALA A 36 -1.73 -2.26 1.65
C ALA A 36 -1.99 -0.88 1.01
N ALA A 37 -1.59 -0.68 -0.24
CA ALA A 37 -1.82 0.57 -0.98
C ALA A 37 -3.32 0.88 -1.14
N ARG A 38 -4.15 -0.12 -1.46
CA ARG A 38 -5.61 0.04 -1.55
C ARG A 38 -6.21 0.43 -0.20
N ARG A 39 -5.80 -0.26 0.86
CA ARG A 39 -6.26 0.03 2.23
C ARG A 39 -5.84 1.42 2.69
N ALA A 40 -4.58 1.78 2.49
CA ALA A 40 -4.03 3.09 2.80
C ALA A 40 -4.76 4.20 2.03
N ARG A 41 -5.09 3.99 0.75
CA ARG A 41 -5.90 4.94 -0.02
C ARG A 41 -7.28 5.13 0.59
N THR A 42 -7.96 4.05 0.98
CA THR A 42 -9.29 4.13 1.63
C THR A 42 -9.22 4.89 2.95
N MET A 43 -8.22 4.58 3.78
CA MET A 43 -8.00 5.29 5.05
C MET A 43 -7.67 6.76 4.83
N GLY A 44 -6.79 7.08 3.87
CA GLY A 44 -6.45 8.45 3.49
C GLY A 44 -7.67 9.23 2.98
N SER A 45 -8.52 8.62 2.15
CA SER A 45 -9.78 9.23 1.70
C SER A 45 -10.72 9.53 2.87
N ALA A 46 -10.84 8.63 3.86
CA ALA A 46 -11.63 8.88 5.06
C ALA A 46 -11.03 10.03 5.90
N ALA A 47 -9.72 10.04 6.11
CA ALA A 47 -9.03 11.06 6.89
C ALA A 47 -9.13 12.46 6.24
N ILE A 48 -8.92 12.56 4.92
CA ILE A 48 -9.03 13.82 4.18
C ILE A 48 -10.45 14.41 4.32
N ARG A 49 -11.48 13.57 4.21
CA ARG A 49 -12.89 14.02 4.36
C ARG A 49 -13.26 14.45 5.77
N GLN A 50 -12.54 13.96 6.77
CA GLN A 50 -12.72 14.40 8.16
C GLN A 50 -12.02 15.74 8.42
N GLN A 51 -10.89 16.01 7.75
CA GLN A 51 -10.11 17.24 7.92
C GLN A 51 -10.63 18.39 7.05
N VAL A 52 -11.11 18.08 5.85
CA VAL A 52 -11.61 19.04 4.86
C VAL A 52 -12.98 18.55 4.42
N ALA A 53 -13.99 19.44 4.40
CA ALA A 53 -15.37 19.10 4.04
C ALA A 53 -15.57 18.81 2.54
N LEU A 54 -14.73 17.94 1.97
CA LEU A 54 -14.78 17.50 0.59
C LEU A 54 -15.74 16.32 0.45
N SER A 55 -16.46 16.28 -0.67
CA SER A 55 -17.36 15.16 -0.96
C SER A 55 -16.59 13.85 -1.19
N ALA A 56 -17.24 12.73 -0.91
CA ALA A 56 -16.67 11.41 -1.18
C ALA A 56 -16.34 11.21 -2.67
N GLY A 57 -17.19 11.75 -3.57
CA GLY A 57 -16.93 11.74 -5.01
C GLY A 57 -15.63 12.46 -5.35
N TYR A 58 -15.48 13.72 -4.91
CA TYR A 58 -14.29 14.53 -5.21
C TYR A 58 -13.00 13.86 -4.73
N VAL A 59 -12.96 13.40 -3.47
CA VAL A 59 -11.74 12.75 -2.94
C VAL A 59 -11.48 11.44 -3.67
N ASN A 60 -12.51 10.67 -4.01
CA ASN A 60 -12.32 9.40 -4.70
C ASN A 60 -11.82 9.58 -6.15
N ASP A 61 -12.29 10.61 -6.83
CA ASP A 61 -11.89 10.94 -8.19
C ASP A 61 -10.45 11.49 -8.24
N ASN A 62 -10.00 12.13 -7.17
CA ASN A 62 -8.70 12.80 -7.14
C ASN A 62 -7.61 12.00 -6.40
N LEU A 63 -7.94 11.14 -5.43
CA LEU A 63 -7.00 10.28 -4.71
C LEU A 63 -7.01 8.86 -5.29
N LYS A 64 -5.95 8.47 -6.00
CA LYS A 64 -5.85 7.15 -6.64
C LYS A 64 -4.53 6.46 -6.34
N VAL A 65 -4.56 5.12 -6.34
CA VAL A 65 -3.34 4.32 -6.48
C VAL A 65 -2.92 4.42 -7.95
N ARG A 66 -1.80 5.09 -8.21
CA ARG A 66 -1.28 5.36 -9.57
C ARG A 66 -0.26 4.32 -10.02
N GLY A 67 0.46 3.74 -9.07
CA GLY A 67 1.44 2.69 -9.33
C GLY A 67 1.17 1.48 -8.45
N PHE A 68 1.13 0.30 -9.07
CA PHE A 68 1.04 -0.99 -8.40
C PHE A 68 2.38 -1.69 -8.46
N ALA A 69 2.71 -2.42 -7.39
CA ALA A 69 3.89 -3.27 -7.35
C ALA A 69 3.80 -4.32 -8.45
N THR A 70 4.93 -4.55 -9.11
CA THR A 70 5.18 -5.57 -10.12
C THR A 70 6.14 -6.63 -9.56
N SER A 71 6.46 -7.65 -10.36
CA SER A 71 7.43 -8.67 -9.97
C SER A 71 8.86 -8.15 -9.89
N THR A 72 9.17 -7.05 -10.57
CA THR A 72 10.53 -6.47 -10.66
C THR A 72 10.66 -5.14 -9.93
N ASP A 73 9.54 -4.47 -9.66
CA ASP A 73 9.47 -3.20 -8.93
C ASP A 73 8.42 -3.33 -7.82
N LEU A 74 8.88 -3.44 -6.58
CA LEU A 74 8.06 -3.58 -5.38
C LEU A 74 7.71 -2.21 -4.77
N SER A 75 7.37 -1.25 -5.62
CA SER A 75 6.87 0.05 -5.19
C SER A 75 5.39 0.21 -5.52
N THR A 76 4.67 0.90 -4.63
CA THR A 76 3.29 1.34 -4.88
C THR A 76 3.19 2.83 -4.63
N ARG A 77 2.45 3.54 -5.47
CA ARG A 77 2.29 5.00 -5.35
C ARG A 77 0.83 5.37 -5.20
N ILE A 78 0.52 6.05 -4.11
CA ILE A 78 -0.74 6.76 -3.93
C ILE A 78 -0.47 8.23 -4.25
N ALA A 79 -1.30 8.83 -5.09
CA ALA A 79 -1.18 10.25 -5.40
C ALA A 79 -2.56 10.91 -5.49
N ALA A 80 -2.60 12.15 -5.04
CA ALA A 80 -3.73 13.05 -5.26
C ALA A 80 -3.46 13.91 -6.49
N ASN A 81 -4.49 14.19 -7.27
CA ASN A 81 -4.44 15.19 -8.34
C ASN A 81 -5.51 16.25 -8.06
N PRO A 82 -5.21 17.30 -7.27
CA PRO A 82 -6.14 18.39 -7.04
C PRO A 82 -6.22 19.22 -8.31
N ARG A 83 -7.18 18.91 -9.17
CA ARG A 83 -7.63 19.81 -10.23
C ARG A 83 -8.92 20.48 -9.79
#